data_AF-A0A0A3J140-F1
#
_entry.id   AF-A0A0A3J140-F1
#
_cell.length_a   1.000
_cell.length_b   1.000
_cell.length_c   1.000
_cell.angle_alpha   90.00
_cell.angle_beta   90.00
_cell.angle_gamma   90.00
#
_symmetry.space_group_name_H-M   'P 1'
#
loop_
_entity.id
_entity.type
_entity.pdbx_description
1 polymer ?
#
loop_
_entity_poly.entity_id
_entity_poly.type
_entity_poly.pdbx_seq_one_letter_code
_entity_poly.pdbx_strand_id
1 'polypeptide(L)' 'MTKHKSNPDDRSDNVEKLQSMIQNTIENKREAEISMEFSGSNQQEKIKEKNKRREEAIEGMREEIKDEAHDH' A
#
# COMPACT_ATOMS: atom_id res chain seq x y z
N MET A 1 -26.88 -3.11 5.16
CA MET A 1 -25.57 -2.72 4.56
C MET A 1 -24.70 -2.21 5.68
N THR A 2 -23.79 -3.05 6.18
CA THR A 2 -22.88 -2.71 7.28
C THR A 2 -21.82 -1.74 6.76
N LYS A 3 -22.07 -0.44 6.90
CA LYS A 3 -21.00 0.56 6.86
C LYS A 3 -20.05 0.18 7.99
N HIS A 4 -18.83 -0.23 7.66
CA HIS A 4 -17.72 -0.17 8.60
C HIS A 4 -17.53 1.31 8.93
N LYS A 5 -18.22 1.74 9.98
CA LYS A 5 -18.07 3.07 10.54
C LYS A 5 -16.70 3.03 11.22
N SER A 6 -15.67 3.55 10.55
CA SER A 6 -14.40 3.88 11.19
C SER A 6 -14.75 4.61 12.48
N ASN A 7 -14.28 4.08 13.62
CA ASN A 7 -14.52 4.75 14.89
C ASN A 7 -13.92 6.16 14.77
N PRO A 8 -14.71 7.23 15.02
CA PRO A 8 -14.26 8.60 14.85
C PRO A 8 -13.20 9.05 15.87
N ASP A 9 -12.78 8.18 16.79
CA ASP A 9 -11.98 8.56 17.97
C ASP A 9 -10.47 8.64 17.76
N ASP A 10 -9.93 8.27 16.58
CA ASP A 10 -8.54 8.63 16.29
C ASP A 10 -8.24 8.61 14.79
N ARG A 11 -8.57 9.72 14.10
CA ARG A 11 -8.22 9.88 12.67
C ARG A 11 -6.69 9.97 12.48
N SER A 12 -5.94 10.39 13.50
CA SER A 12 -4.47 10.34 13.52
C SER A 12 -3.95 8.89 13.46
N ASP A 13 -4.56 7.97 14.20
CA ASP A 13 -4.17 6.54 14.15
C ASP A 13 -4.32 5.94 12.75
N ASN A 14 -5.36 6.34 12.00
CA ASN A 14 -5.59 5.82 10.65
C ASN A 14 -4.50 6.31 9.68
N VAL A 15 -4.11 7.58 9.77
CA VAL A 15 -3.00 8.13 8.98
C VAL A 15 -1.69 7.40 9.30
N GLU A 16 -1.36 7.19 10.57
CA GLU A 16 -0.14 6.47 10.97
C GLU A 16 -0.13 5.02 10.47
N LYS A 17 -1.25 4.32 10.58
CA LYS A 17 -1.41 2.94 10.05
C LYS A 17 -1.26 2.91 8.53
N LEU A 18 -1.90 3.83 7.80
CA LEU A 18 -1.78 3.93 6.34
C LEU A 18 -0.34 4.23 5.92
N GLN A 19 0.35 5.14 6.62
CA GLN A 19 1.76 5.43 6.37
C GLN A 19 2.65 4.19 6.60
N SER A 20 2.43 3.45 7.68
CA SER A 20 3.15 2.19 7.97
C SER A 20 2.90 1.15 6.86
N MET A 21 1.65 0.96 6.44
CA MET A 21 1.30 0.03 5.35
C MET A 21 1.94 0.43 4.02
N ILE A 22 1.99 1.73 3.69
CA ILE A 22 2.69 2.23 2.50
C ILE A 22 4.17 1.88 2.57
N GLN A 23 4.85 2.17 3.69
CA GLN A 23 6.28 1.89 3.82
C GLN A 23 6.59 0.40 3.71
N ASN A 24 5.82 -0.44 4.39
CA ASN A 24 5.93 -1.90 4.29
C ASN A 24 5.71 -2.36 2.85
N THR A 25 4.77 -1.77 2.12
CA THR A 25 4.48 -2.13 0.72
C THR A 25 5.62 -1.71 -0.22
N ILE A 26 6.23 -0.55 0.01
CA ILE A 26 7.39 -0.06 -0.73
C ILE A 26 8.60 -0.97 -0.50
N GLU A 27 8.87 -1.36 0.75
CA GLU A 27 9.95 -2.28 1.09
C GLU A 27 9.74 -3.64 0.42
N ASN A 28 8.55 -4.23 0.57
CA ASN A 28 8.17 -5.47 -0.09
C ASN A 28 8.27 -5.41 -1.62
N LYS A 29 8.02 -4.25 -2.23
CA LYS A 29 8.19 -4.03 -3.67
C LYS A 29 9.69 -4.04 -4.03
N ARG A 30 10.52 -3.31 -3.28
CA ARG A 30 11.98 -3.26 -3.48
C ARG A 30 12.63 -4.64 -3.31
N GLU A 31 12.28 -5.37 -2.25
CA GLU A 31 12.76 -6.74 -2.05
C GLU A 31 12.36 -7.66 -3.20
N ALA A 32 11.13 -7.53 -3.69
CA ALA A 32 10.67 -8.28 -4.85
C ALA A 32 11.47 -7.93 -6.11
N GLU A 33 11.79 -6.65 -6.33
CA GLU A 33 12.65 -6.20 -7.44
C GLU A 33 14.06 -6.79 -7.35
N ILE A 34 14.67 -6.82 -6.18
CA ILE A 34 15.97 -7.47 -5.97
C ILE A 34 15.89 -8.96 -6.26
N SER A 35 14.85 -9.65 -5.76
CA SER A 35 14.65 -11.09 -6.03
C SER A 35 14.42 -11.38 -7.51
N MET A 36 13.89 -10.41 -8.27
CA MET A 36 13.62 -10.54 -9.69
C MET A 36 14.91 -10.70 -10.52
N GLU A 37 16.03 -10.12 -10.06
CA GLU A 37 17.34 -10.24 -10.73
C GLU A 37 17.83 -11.69 -10.77
N PHE A 38 17.46 -12.49 -9.77
CA PHE A 38 17.84 -13.91 -9.65
C PHE A 38 16.74 -14.87 -10.12
N SER A 39 15.62 -14.34 -10.57
CA SER A 39 14.43 -15.11 -10.95
C SER A 39 14.39 -15.44 -12.45
N GLY A 40 13.82 -16.59 -12.82
CA GLY A 40 13.55 -16.92 -14.22
C GLY A 40 12.41 -16.08 -14.83
N SER A 41 12.34 -16.01 -16.17
CA SER A 41 11.40 -15.16 -16.93
C SER A 41 9.94 -15.21 -16.44
N ASN A 42 9.38 -16.41 -16.24
CA ASN A 42 8.01 -16.58 -15.75
C ASN A 42 7.79 -16.01 -14.33
N GLN A 43 8.82 -16.05 -13.47
CA GLN A 43 8.75 -15.47 -12.13
C GLN A 43 8.89 -13.95 -12.19
N GLN A 44 9.73 -13.43 -13.09
CA GLN A 44 9.88 -11.99 -13.29
C GLN A 44 8.58 -11.31 -13.71
N GLU A 45 7.81 -11.92 -14.63
CA GLU A 45 6.50 -11.38 -15.03
C GLU A 45 5.52 -11.32 -13.85
N LYS A 46 5.46 -12.38 -13.03
CA LYS A 46 4.61 -12.40 -11.83
C LYS A 46 5.02 -11.34 -10.81
N ILE A 47 6.32 -11.13 -10.62
CA ILE A 47 6.84 -10.09 -9.73
C ILE A 47 6.43 -8.70 -10.24
N LYS A 48 6.60 -8.44 -11.55
CA LYS A 48 6.19 -7.17 -12.18
C LYS A 48 4.69 -6.91 -12.03
N GLU A 49 3.86 -7.90 -12.29
CA GLU A 49 2.40 -7.77 -12.14
C GLU A 49 2.00 -7.52 -10.68
N LYS A 50 2.63 -8.21 -9.73
CA LYS A 50 2.40 -7.98 -8.29
C LYS A 50 2.86 -6.58 -7.87
N ASN A 51 3.99 -6.10 -8.39
CA ASN A 51 4.50 -4.77 -8.12
C ASN A 51 3.58 -3.69 -8.69
N LYS A 52 3.02 -3.89 -9.89
CA LYS A 52 2.00 -2.99 -10.45
C LYS A 52 0.78 -2.85 -9.54
N ARG A 53 0.23 -3.96 -9.05
CA ARG A 53 -0.89 -3.92 -8.09
C ARG A 53 -0.54 -3.23 -6.77
N ARG A 54 0.72 -3.37 -6.31
CA ARG A 54 1.21 -2.65 -5.11
C ARG A 54 1.28 -1.14 -5.33
N GLU A 55 1.63 -0.68 -6.53
CA GLU A 55 1.61 0.74 -6.87
C GLU A 55 0.20 1.31 -6.82
N GLU A 56 -0.77 0.61 -7.43
CA GLU A 56 -2.19 0.98 -7.38
C GLU A 56 -2.71 1.03 -5.94
N ALA A 57 -2.32 0.05 -5.10
CA ALA A 57 -2.67 0.05 -3.68
C ALA A 57 -2.04 1.22 -2.89
N ILE A 58 -0.77 1.55 -3.17
CA ILE A 58 -0.09 2.70 -2.56
C ILE A 58 -0.78 4.00 -2.95
N GLU A 59 -1.20 4.13 -4.21
CA GLU A 59 -1.92 5.31 -4.68
C GLU A 59 -3.25 5.48 -3.93
N GLY A 60 -4.05 4.42 -3.81
CA GLY A 60 -5.29 4.45 -3.02
C GLY A 60 -5.05 4.83 -1.55
N MET A 61 -4.05 4.23 -0.89
CA MET A 61 -3.71 4.60 0.49
C MET A 61 -3.23 6.07 0.62
N ARG A 62 -2.56 6.62 -0.41
CA ARG A 62 -2.16 8.03 -0.43
C ARG A 62 -3.34 8.97 -0.59
N GLU A 63 -4.34 8.58 -1.38
CA GLU A 63 -5.60 9.32 -1.49
C GLU A 63 -6.35 9.30 -0.15
N GLU A 64 -6.48 8.13 0.49
CA GLU A 64 -7.11 8.00 1.81
C GLU A 64 -6.43 8.88 2.86
N ILE A 65 -5.09 8.91 2.92
CA ILE A 65 -4.35 9.81 3.83
C ILE A 65 -4.69 11.28 3.56
N LYS A 66 -4.83 11.69 2.30
CA LYS A 66 -5.15 13.09 1.97
C LYS A 66 -6.55 13.43 2.44
N ASP A 67 -7.52 12.55 2.23
CA ASP A 67 -8.91 12.77 2.64
C ASP A 67 -9.00 12.86 4.17
N GLU A 68 -8.37 11.93 4.89
CA GLU A 68 -8.31 11.94 6.37
C GLU A 68 -7.61 13.20 6.93
N ALA A 69 -6.60 13.73 6.22
CA ALA A 69 -5.92 14.96 6.60
C ALA A 69 -6.72 16.25 6.32
N HIS A 70 -7.62 16.25 5.32
CA HIS A 70 -8.49 17.40 5.01
C HIS A 70 -9.77 17.42 5.84
N ASP A 71 -10.22 16.26 6.32
CA ASP A 71 -11.35 16.15 7.22
C ASP A 71 -11.00 16.55 8.68
N HIS A 72 -9.73 16.89 8.98
CA HIS A 72 -9.25 17.33 10.29
C HIS A 72 -9.63 18.79 10.63
#